data_AF-A0A6M3RDZ5-F1
#
_entry.id   AF-A0A6M3RDZ5-F1
#
_cell.length_a   1.000
_cell.length_b   1.000
_cell.length_c   1.000
_cell.angle_alpha   90.00
_cell.angle_beta   90.00
_cell.angle_gamma   90.00
#
_symmetry.space_group_name_H-M   'P 1'
#
loop_
_entity.id
_entity.type
_entity.pdbx_description
1 polymer ?
#
loop_
_entity_poly.entity_id
_entity_poly.type
_entity_poly.pdbx_seq_one_letter_code
_entity_poly.pdbx_strand_id
1 'polypeptide(L)' 'RPGLLNVKPIEDIQDNLLQALELQLKLNHPESSQLFAKLLQKMTDLRQIVTEHVQLLQVIKKTETDMSLHPLLQEIYKD' A
#
# COMPACT_ATOMS: atom_id res chain seq x y z
N ARG A 1 0.32 -9.80 -2.68
CA ARG A 1 -0.34 -9.79 -1.34
C ARG A 1 -0.34 -11.23 -0.82
N PRO A 2 -0.09 -11.48 0.47
CA PRO A 2 -0.22 -12.83 1.02
C PRO A 2 -1.64 -13.37 0.79
N GLY A 3 -1.77 -14.68 0.55
CA GLY A 3 -3.08 -15.34 0.40
C GLY A 3 -3.79 -15.18 -0.95
N LEU A 4 -3.15 -14.60 -1.97
CA LEU A 4 -3.74 -14.55 -3.32
C LEU A 4 -3.82 -15.95 -3.94
N LEU A 5 -5.03 -16.34 -4.35
CA LEU A 5 -5.29 -17.64 -4.99
C LEU A 5 -4.82 -17.68 -6.45
N ASN A 6 -5.08 -16.61 -7.21
CA ASN A 6 -4.71 -16.47 -8.62
C ASN A 6 -3.89 -15.21 -8.82
N VAL A 7 -2.57 -15.33 -8.71
CA VAL A 7 -1.65 -14.18 -8.78
C VAL A 7 -1.58 -13.62 -10.21
N LYS A 8 -1.53 -14.48 -11.23
CA LYS A 8 -1.23 -14.08 -12.61
C LYS A 8 -2.19 -13.03 -13.20
N PRO A 9 -3.52 -13.18 -13.13
CA PRO A 9 -4.43 -12.16 -13.64
C PRO A 9 -4.31 -10.81 -12.90
N ILE A 10 -3.94 -10.84 -11.62
CA ILE A 10 -3.77 -9.63 -10.80
C ILE A 10 -2.51 -8.89 -11.23
N GLU A 11 -1.41 -9.61 -11.48
CA GLU A 11 -0.18 -9.05 -12.04
C GLU A 11 -0.43 -8.46 -13.44
N ASP A 12 -1.15 -9.17 -14.31
CA ASP A 12 -1.44 -8.68 -15.67
C ASP A 12 -2.24 -7.35 -15.64
N ILE A 13 -3.19 -7.23 -14.71
CA ILE A 13 -3.94 -5.98 -14.48
C ILE A 13 -3.00 -4.90 -13.93
N GLN A 14 -2.16 -5.24 -12.94
CA GLN A 14 -1.22 -4.29 -12.35
C GLN A 14 -0.23 -3.75 -13.39
N ASP A 15 0.31 -4.61 -14.25
CA ASP A 15 1.23 -4.22 -15.31
C ASP A 15 0.59 -3.24 -16.29
N ASN A 16 -0.67 -3.50 -16.68
CA ASN A 16 -1.42 -2.58 -17.54
C ASN A 16 -1.62 -1.20 -16.88
N LEU A 17 -1.99 -1.18 -15.60
CA LEU A 17 -2.17 0.06 -14.83
C LEU A 17 -0.85 0.82 -14.64
N LEU A 18 0.27 0.12 -14.45
CA LEU A 18 1.59 0.73 -14.31
C LEU A 18 2.05 1.38 -15.63
N GLN A 19 1.80 0.75 -16.77
CA GLN A 19 2.07 1.33 -18.08
C GLN A 19 1.24 2.60 -18.32
N ALA A 20 -0.06 2.55 -17.99
CA ALA A 20 -0.94 3.71 -18.10
C ALA A 20 -0.48 4.86 -17.19
N LEU A 21 -0.05 4.54 -15.97
CA LEU A 21 0.49 5.52 -15.01
C LEU A 21 1.79 6.15 -15.52
N GLU A 22 2.72 5.36 -16.03
CA GLU A 22 3.97 5.89 -16.60
C GLU A 22 3.70 6.85 -17.76
N LEU A 23 2.79 6.48 -18.67
CA LEU A 23 2.39 7.33 -19.80
C LEU A 23 1.76 8.64 -19.30
N GLN A 24 0.81 8.55 -18.36
CA GLN A 24 0.15 9.72 -17.79
C GLN A 24 1.16 10.68 -17.13
N LEU A 25 2.15 10.15 -16.41
CA LEU A 25 3.17 10.98 -15.78
C LEU A 25 4.07 11.67 -16.80
N LYS A 26 4.45 10.97 -17.88
CA LYS A 26 5.24 11.56 -18.98
C LYS A 26 4.49 12.70 -19.68
N LEU A 27 3.18 12.53 -19.90
CA LEU A 27 2.36 13.55 -20.57
C LEU A 27 2.08 14.76 -19.68
N ASN A 28 1.76 14.55 -18.41
CA ASN A 28 1.38 15.63 -17.50
C ASN A 28 2.56 16.32 -16.81
N HIS A 29 3.71 15.64 -16.71
CA HIS A 29 4.90 16.15 -16.02
C HIS A 29 6.15 15.99 -16.89
N PRO A 30 6.20 16.58 -18.10
CA PRO A 30 7.30 16.37 -19.06
C PRO A 30 8.66 16.83 -18.49
N GLU A 31 8.67 17.86 -17.65
CA GLU A 31 9.88 18.39 -17.00
C GLU A 31 10.38 17.49 -15.85
N SER A 32 9.55 16.57 -15.35
CA SER A 32 9.89 15.73 -14.20
C SER A 32 10.38 14.36 -14.64
N SER A 33 11.62 14.34 -15.14
CA SER A 33 12.31 13.09 -15.47
C SER A 33 12.34 12.15 -14.25
N GLN A 34 12.15 10.84 -14.51
CA GLN A 34 12.15 9.78 -13.50
C GLN A 34 11.03 9.86 -12.44
N LEU A 35 9.97 10.66 -12.65
CA LEU A 35 8.86 10.78 -11.69
C LEU A 35 8.18 9.42 -11.41
N PHE A 36 8.03 8.58 -12.43
CA PHE A 36 7.48 7.23 -12.27
C PHE A 36 8.32 6.37 -11.31
N ALA A 37 9.64 6.34 -11.48
CA ALA A 37 10.53 5.60 -10.59
C ALA A 37 10.45 6.10 -9.13
N LYS A 38 10.37 7.43 -8.93
CA LYS A 38 10.15 8.03 -7.61
C LYS A 38 8.81 7.61 -6.99
N LEU A 39 7.76 7.51 -7.80
CA LEU A 39 6.43 7.09 -7.32
C LEU A 39 6.42 5.61 -6.92
N LEU A 40 7.09 4.74 -7.68
CA LEU A 40 7.27 3.34 -7.30
C LEU A 40 8.01 3.20 -5.96
N GLN A 41 9.03 4.03 -5.72
CA GLN A 41 9.70 4.09 -4.42
C GLN A 41 8.72 4.47 -3.30
N LYS A 42 7.87 5.48 -3.52
CA LYS A 42 6.85 5.90 -2.55
C LYS A 42 5.85 4.80 -2.22
N MET A 43 5.49 3.93 -3.17
CA MET A 43 4.65 2.75 -2.87
C MET A 43 5.32 1.79 -1.88
N THR A 44 6.66 1.71 -1.89
CA THR A 44 7.41 0.94 -0.89
C THR A 44 7.45 1.65 0.46
N ASP A 45 7.70 2.96 0.47
CA ASP A 45 7.66 3.76 1.70
C ASP A 45 6.29 3.64 2.41
N LEU A 46 5.18 3.63 1.65
CA LEU A 46 3.84 3.45 2.19
C LEU A 46 3.63 2.07 2.84
N ARG A 47 4.24 1.01 2.31
CA ARG A 47 4.19 -0.32 2.95
C ARG A 47 4.88 -0.31 4.32
N GLN A 48 5.99 0.41 4.42
CA GLN A 48 6.72 0.58 5.68
C GLN A 48 5.88 1.37 6.70
N ILE A 49 5.27 2.48 6.30
CA ILE A 49 4.38 3.28 7.15
C ILE A 49 3.23 2.43 7.70
N VAL A 50 2.59 1.62 6.85
CA VAL A 50 1.51 0.72 7.31
C VAL A 50 2.02 -0.30 8.33
N THR A 51 3.22 -0.84 8.11
CA THR A 51 3.83 -1.81 9.05
C THR A 51 4.08 -1.17 10.42
N GLU A 52 4.64 0.04 10.45
CA GLU A 52 4.86 0.81 11.68
C GLU A 52 3.53 1.16 12.36
N HIS A 53 2.52 1.55 11.59
CA HIS A 53 1.21 1.86 12.12
C HIS A 53 0.54 0.64 12.80
N VAL A 54 0.64 -0.54 12.19
CA VAL A 54 0.12 -1.79 12.79
C VAL A 54 0.84 -2.10 14.11
N GLN A 55 2.16 -1.92 14.18
CA GLN A 55 2.91 -2.11 15.41
C GLN A 55 2.45 -1.16 16.52
N LEU A 56 2.22 0.12 16.19
CA LEU A 56 1.69 1.10 17.14
C LEU A 56 0.29 0.71 17.63
N LEU A 57 -0.60 0.29 16.73
CA LEU A 57 -1.94 -0.18 17.11
C LEU A 57 -1.88 -1.40 18.05
N GLN A 58 -0.94 -2.32 17.83
CA GLN A 58 -0.73 -3.47 18.73
C GLN A 58 -0.23 -3.06 20.11
N VAL A 59 0.62 -2.02 20.20
CA VAL A 59 1.05 -1.45 21.49
C VAL A 59 -0.15 -0.85 22.21
N ILE A 60 -0.92 0.00 21.53
CA ILE A 60 -2.09 0.67 22.12
C ILE A 60 -3.12 -0.35 22.61
N LYS A 61 -3.43 -1.38 21.81
CA LYS A 61 -4.36 -2.46 22.19
C LYS A 61 -3.93 -3.21 23.47
N LYS A 62 -2.62 -3.28 23.74
CA LYS A 62 -2.09 -3.93 24.96
C LYS A 62 -2.08 -3.01 26.17
N THR A 63 -1.91 -1.70 25.96
CA THR A 63 -1.75 -0.73 27.05
C THR A 63 -3.06 -0.06 27.46
N GLU A 64 -3.99 0.11 26.53
CA GLU A 64 -5.27 0.78 26.76
C GLU A 64 -6.39 -0.24 26.98
N THR A 65 -6.89 -0.33 28.22
CA THR A 65 -7.95 -1.27 28.61
C THR A 65 -9.33 -0.95 28.00
N ASP A 66 -9.58 0.30 27.64
CA ASP A 66 -10.87 0.77 27.11
C ASP A 66 -10.88 0.98 25.58
N MET A 67 -9.74 0.76 24.90
CA MET A 67 -9.69 0.96 23.46
C MET A 67 -10.22 -0.27 22.71
N SER A 68 -11.49 -0.22 22.31
CA SER A 68 -12.05 -1.15 21.34
C SER A 68 -11.88 -0.62 19.92
N LEU A 69 -10.97 -1.22 19.14
CA LEU A 69 -10.90 -1.02 17.70
C LEU A 69 -12.23 -1.42 17.04
N HIS A 70 -12.66 -0.65 16.04
CA HIS A 70 -13.86 -1.00 15.27
C HIS A 70 -13.71 -2.38 14.61
N PRO A 71 -14.75 -3.25 14.58
CA PRO A 71 -14.65 -4.62 14.07
C PRO A 71 -14.03 -4.74 12.67
N LEU A 72 -14.37 -3.84 11.75
CA LEU A 72 -13.77 -3.80 10.42
C LEU A 72 -12.24 -3.57 10.46
N LEU A 73 -11.76 -2.69 11.33
CA LEU A 73 -10.33 -2.44 11.47
C LEU A 73 -9.62 -3.64 12.09
N GLN A 74 -10.28 -4.34 13.02
CA GLN A 74 -9.73 -5.57 13.58
C GLN A 74 -9.50 -6.63 12.51
N GLU A 75 -10.42 -6.79 11.55
CA GLU A 75 -10.26 -7.74 10.45
C GLU A 75 -9.17 -7.31 9.44
N ILE A 76 -9.02 -6.00 9.19
CA ILE A 76 -7.96 -5.48 8.31
C ILE A 76 -6.56 -5.71 8.89
N TYR A 77 -6.41 -5.71 10.22
CA TYR A 77 -5.14 -5.84 10.94
C TYR A 77 -4.94 -7.20 11.63
N LYS A 78 -5.76 -8.20 11.28
CA LYS A 78 -5.80 -9.50 11.96
C LYS A 78 -4.61 -10.41 11.63
N ASP A 79 -3.96 -10.15 10.50
CA ASP A 79 -2.81 -10.87 9.93
C ASP A 79 -1.66 -9.89 9.57
#